data_AF-A0A5E6M4W3-F1
#
_entry.id   AF-A0A5E6M4W3-F1
#
_cell.length_a   1.000
_cell.length_b   1.000
_cell.length_c   1.000
_cell.angle_alpha   90.00
_cell.angle_beta   90.00
_cell.angle_gamma   90.00
#
_symmetry.space_group_name_H-M   'P 1'
#
loop_
_entity.id
_entity.type
_entity.pdbx_description
1 polymer ?
#
loop_
_entity_poly.entity_id
_entity_poly.type
_entity_poly.pdbx_seq_one_letter_code
_entity_poly.pdbx_strand_id
1 'polypeptide(L)'
;LLRGSAEALPLPDASCDFLSMGYALRHLRDIHAAFAEFYRVLRSGGRLLLLEITQPRSLWGGLLLRGYLRIGVPLLGCFAGCSQASKELWRYYHETIEACVPPPVILEALRAAGFLEVQRHVEFRCLSEYTARRPGRIDHPKCPAAQEE
;
A
#
# COMPACT_ATOMS: atom_id res chain seq x y z
N LEU A 1 13.47 -7.67 -14.72
CA LEU A 1 12.10 -7.51 -14.15
C LEU A 1 11.48 -8.90 -14.07
N LEU A 2 10.81 -9.23 -12.96
CA LEU A 2 10.02 -10.46 -12.82
C LEU A 2 8.55 -10.15 -13.13
N ARG A 3 7.81 -11.12 -13.65
CA ARG A 3 6.37 -11.01 -13.90
C ARG A 3 5.62 -11.89 -12.90
N GLY A 4 4.64 -11.31 -12.21
CA GLY A 4 3.83 -12.01 -11.21
C GLY A 4 2.68 -11.16 -10.69
N SER A 5 1.84 -11.77 -9.85
CA SER A 5 0.76 -11.10 -9.11
C SER A 5 1.28 -10.68 -7.75
N ALA A 6 0.77 -9.59 -7.18
CA ALA A 6 1.14 -9.19 -5.81
C ALA A 6 0.68 -10.22 -4.77
N GLU A 7 -0.39 -10.95 -5.07
CA GLU A 7 -0.96 -12.05 -4.29
C GLU A 7 -0.16 -13.36 -4.40
N ALA A 8 0.80 -13.43 -5.34
CA ALA A 8 1.64 -14.60 -5.59
C ALA A 8 2.96 -14.16 -6.25
N LEU A 9 3.85 -13.61 -5.42
CA LEU A 9 5.14 -13.09 -5.85
C LEU A 9 6.08 -14.25 -6.20
N PRO A 10 6.75 -14.22 -7.37
CA PRO A 10 7.71 -15.23 -7.79
C PRO A 10 9.06 -15.05 -7.06
N LEU A 11 9.02 -14.97 -5.74
CA LEU A 11 10.15 -14.78 -4.84
C LEU A 11 10.14 -15.85 -3.74
N PRO A 12 11.31 -16.34 -3.30
CA PRO A 12 11.38 -17.25 -2.17
C PRO A 12 10.90 -16.63 -0.86
N ASP A 13 10.59 -17.48 0.11
CA ASP A 13 10.31 -17.04 1.48
C ASP A 13 11.53 -16.31 2.07
N ALA A 14 11.29 -15.24 2.83
CA ALA A 14 12.34 -14.49 3.53
C ALA A 14 13.53 -14.09 2.63
N SER A 15 13.26 -13.69 1.38
CA SER A 15 14.29 -13.25 0.44
C SER A 15 14.54 -11.75 0.46
N CYS A 16 13.65 -10.95 1.05
CA CYS A 16 13.69 -9.49 0.98
C CYS A 16 13.83 -8.83 2.36
N ASP A 17 14.71 -7.84 2.49
CA ASP A 17 14.83 -7.04 3.73
C ASP A 17 13.83 -5.87 3.77
N PHE A 18 13.41 -5.39 2.59
CA PHE A 18 12.49 -4.28 2.43
C PHE A 18 11.55 -4.51 1.25
N LEU A 19 10.27 -4.17 1.42
CA LEU A 19 9.26 -4.21 0.37
C LEU A 19 8.58 -2.84 0.30
N SER A 20 8.44 -2.31 -0.92
CA SER A 20 7.69 -1.07 -1.14
C SER A 20 6.69 -1.21 -2.27
N MET A 21 5.55 -0.54 -2.15
CA MET A 21 4.52 -0.47 -3.18
C MET A 21 3.85 0.91 -3.13
N GLY A 22 3.78 1.58 -4.29
CA GLY A 22 3.18 2.91 -4.40
C GLY A 22 2.04 2.93 -5.41
N TYR A 23 0.91 3.53 -5.04
CA TYR A 23 -0.24 3.83 -5.91
C TYR A 23 -0.86 2.62 -6.61
N ALA A 24 -0.64 1.42 -6.10
CA ALA A 24 -1.09 0.17 -6.70
C ALA A 24 -2.07 -0.63 -5.81
N LEU A 25 -2.34 -0.15 -4.60
CA LEU A 25 -3.08 -0.90 -3.60
C LEU A 25 -4.55 -1.06 -4.01
N ARG A 26 -5.11 -0.03 -4.67
CA ARG A 26 -6.44 -0.05 -5.29
C ARG A 26 -6.60 -1.06 -6.45
N HIS A 27 -5.50 -1.62 -6.95
CA HIS A 27 -5.51 -2.58 -8.06
C HIS A 27 -5.35 -4.03 -7.59
N LEU A 28 -5.14 -4.25 -6.29
CA LEU A 28 -5.10 -5.58 -5.72
C LEU A 28 -6.50 -6.20 -5.77
N ARG A 29 -6.57 -7.47 -6.18
CA ARG A 29 -7.85 -8.20 -6.18
C ARG A 29 -8.19 -8.68 -4.79
N ASP A 30 -7.17 -9.08 -4.04
CA ASP A 30 -7.28 -9.52 -2.66
C ASP A 30 -6.13 -8.94 -1.82
N ILE A 31 -6.47 -7.98 -0.95
CA ILE A 31 -5.50 -7.32 -0.08
C ILE A 31 -4.93 -8.26 0.98
N HIS A 32 -5.71 -9.23 1.46
CA HIS A 32 -5.27 -10.17 2.48
C HIS A 32 -4.27 -11.16 1.87
N ALA A 33 -4.55 -11.68 0.69
CA ALA A 33 -3.63 -12.55 -0.04
C ALA A 33 -2.32 -11.81 -0.37
N ALA A 34 -2.40 -10.57 -0.87
CA ALA A 34 -1.22 -9.75 -1.14
C ALA A 34 -0.37 -9.51 0.11
N PHE A 35 -0.99 -9.16 1.24
CA PHE A 35 -0.23 -8.87 2.47
C PHE A 35 0.36 -10.13 3.11
N ALA A 36 -0.33 -11.27 3.03
CA ALA A 36 0.25 -12.55 3.41
C ALA A 36 1.49 -12.88 2.55
N GLU A 37 1.41 -12.59 1.25
CA GLU A 37 2.52 -12.78 0.34
C GLU A 37 3.69 -11.83 0.61
N PHE A 38 3.40 -10.56 0.92
CA PHE A 38 4.42 -9.59 1.34
C PHE A 38 5.11 -10.02 2.63
N TYR A 39 4.34 -10.58 3.58
CA TYR A 39 4.88 -11.14 4.82
C TYR A 39 5.78 -12.35 4.57
N ARG A 40 5.38 -13.25 3.65
CA ARG A 40 6.13 -14.45 3.26
C ARG A 40 7.51 -14.10 2.71
N VAL A 41 7.58 -13.16 1.76
CA VAL A 41 8.84 -12.80 1.09
C VAL A 41 9.76 -11.93 1.95
N LEU A 42 9.23 -11.18 2.91
CA LEU A 42 10.04 -10.36 3.83
C LEU A 42 10.76 -11.23 4.85
N ARG A 43 12.01 -10.90 5.18
CA ARG A 43 12.80 -11.52 6.25
C ARG A 43 12.29 -11.12 7.63
N SER A 44 12.64 -11.90 8.66
CA SER A 44 12.36 -11.51 10.04
C SER A 44 13.00 -10.15 10.34
N GLY A 45 12.24 -9.23 10.91
CA GLY A 45 12.65 -7.83 11.11
C GLY A 45 12.57 -6.94 9.87
N GLY A 46 12.22 -7.50 8.70
CA GLY A 46 12.06 -6.78 7.44
C GLY A 46 10.93 -5.76 7.48
N ARG A 47 11.01 -4.76 6.60
CA ARG A 47 10.15 -3.56 6.62
C ARG A 47 9.29 -3.45 5.38
N LEU A 48 8.08 -2.94 5.56
CA LEU A 48 7.11 -2.68 4.50
C LEU A 48 6.78 -1.19 4.46
N LEU A 49 6.78 -0.61 3.26
CA LEU A 49 6.36 0.77 2.99
C LEU A 49 5.32 0.81 1.86
N LEU A 50 4.11 1.23 2.18
CA LEU A 50 3.04 1.39 1.19
C LEU A 50 2.69 2.87 1.05
N LEU A 51 2.57 3.35 -0.17
CA LEU A 51 2.10 4.70 -0.46
C LEU A 51 0.79 4.62 -1.24
N GLU A 52 -0.27 5.23 -0.73
CA GLU A 52 -1.56 5.25 -1.42
C GLU A 52 -2.31 6.57 -1.22
N ILE A 53 -3.07 6.98 -2.25
CA ILE A 53 -3.97 8.12 -2.16
C ILE A 53 -5.15 7.74 -1.27
N THR A 54 -5.49 8.59 -0.32
CA THR A 54 -6.64 8.40 0.55
C THR A 54 -7.66 9.51 0.35
N GLN A 55 -8.93 9.13 0.41
CA GLN A 55 -10.02 10.08 0.36
C GLN A 55 -10.05 11.02 1.59
N PRO A 56 -10.43 12.29 1.41
CA PRO A 56 -10.57 13.23 2.52
C PRO A 56 -11.58 12.72 3.56
N ARG A 57 -11.24 12.80 4.86
CA ARG A 57 -12.16 12.40 5.96
C ARG A 57 -13.40 13.28 6.06
N SER A 58 -13.36 14.53 5.58
CA SER A 58 -14.51 15.43 5.64
C SER A 58 -15.46 15.19 4.48
N LEU A 59 -16.76 15.07 4.78
CA LEU A 59 -17.81 14.93 3.77
C LEU A 59 -17.76 16.07 2.74
N TRP A 60 -17.53 17.30 3.22
CA TRP A 60 -17.34 18.49 2.38
C TRP A 60 -16.07 18.41 1.52
N GLY A 61 -14.95 17.92 2.07
CA GLY A 61 -13.72 17.74 1.31
C GLY A 61 -13.86 16.67 0.23
N GLY A 62 -14.56 15.57 0.53
CA GLY A 62 -14.88 14.52 -0.43
C GLY A 62 -15.85 15.00 -1.52
N LEU A 63 -16.81 15.86 -1.19
CA LEU A 63 -17.73 16.44 -2.17
C LEU A 63 -17.03 17.46 -3.09
N LEU A 64 -16.19 18.33 -2.52
CA LEU A 64 -15.40 19.31 -3.28
C LEU A 64 -14.38 18.61 -4.19
N LEU A 65 -13.69 17.58 -3.69
CA LEU A 65 -12.75 16.79 -4.48
C LEU A 65 -13.47 16.08 -5.63
N ARG A 66 -14.63 15.45 -5.37
CA ARG A 66 -15.45 14.85 -6.41
C ARG A 66 -15.93 15.87 -7.44
N GLY A 67 -16.38 17.05 -7.01
CA GLY A 67 -16.76 18.13 -7.91
C GLY A 67 -15.60 18.62 -8.78
N TYR A 68 -14.43 18.83 -8.17
CA TYR A 68 -13.20 19.23 -8.86
C TYR A 68 -12.75 18.18 -9.89
N LEU A 69 -12.71 16.91 -9.52
CA LEU A 69 -12.25 15.86 -10.42
C LEU A 69 -13.28 15.52 -11.50
N ARG A 70 -14.60 15.57 -11.21
CA ARG A 70 -15.67 15.26 -12.17
C ARG A 70 -15.94 16.39 -13.16
N ILE A 71 -15.77 17.64 -12.75
CA ILE A 71 -16.13 18.82 -13.57
C ILE A 71 -14.89 19.66 -13.89
N GLY A 72 -14.06 19.98 -12.90
CA GLY A 72 -12.90 20.84 -13.06
C GLY A 72 -11.81 20.27 -13.97
N VAL A 73 -11.38 19.02 -13.73
CA VAL A 73 -10.31 18.38 -14.53
C VAL A 73 -10.68 18.21 -16.01
N PRO A 74 -11.88 17.72 -16.38
CA PRO A 74 -12.29 17.63 -17.78
C PRO A 74 -12.35 18.99 -18.47
N LEU A 75 -12.86 20.03 -17.79
CA LEU A 75 -12.91 21.39 -18.33
C LEU A 75 -11.50 21.93 -18.59
N LEU A 76 -10.60 21.82 -17.60
CA LEU A 76 -9.19 22.21 -17.75
C LEU A 76 -8.49 21.45 -18.87
N GLY A 77 -8.72 20.14 -18.99
CA GLY A 77 -8.16 19.32 -20.07
C GLY A 77 -8.70 19.69 -21.46
N CYS A 78 -9.93 20.20 -21.55
CA CYS A 78 -10.47 20.77 -22.78
C CYS A 78 -9.84 22.13 -23.11
N PHE A 79 -9.67 23.03 -22.13
CA PHE A 79 -9.05 24.33 -22.34
C PHE A 79 -7.55 24.26 -22.64
N ALA A 80 -6.84 23.29 -22.06
CA ALA A 80 -5.39 23.12 -22.23
C ALA A 80 -4.98 22.37 -23.52
N GLY A 81 -5.94 22.00 -24.39
CA GLY A 81 -5.64 21.27 -25.63
C GLY A 81 -5.09 19.86 -25.40
N CYS A 82 -5.40 19.23 -24.26
CA CYS A 82 -4.92 17.88 -23.97
C CYS A 82 -5.41 16.86 -25.01
N SER A 83 -4.54 15.92 -25.38
CA SER A 83 -4.89 14.82 -26.29
C SER A 83 -6.02 13.95 -25.72
N GLN A 84 -6.71 13.20 -26.59
CA GLN A 84 -7.75 12.26 -26.14
C GLN A 84 -7.21 11.23 -25.14
N ALA A 85 -5.97 10.76 -25.35
CA ALA A 85 -5.28 9.86 -24.42
C ALA A 85 -5.06 10.49 -23.03
N SER A 86 -4.66 11.76 -22.96
CA SER A 86 -4.53 12.47 -21.68
C SER A 86 -5.89 12.59 -20.97
N LYS A 87 -6.96 12.92 -21.69
CA LYS A 87 -8.31 13.03 -21.12
C LYS A 87 -8.81 11.69 -20.57
N GLU A 88 -8.50 10.59 -21.27
CA GLU A 88 -8.85 9.23 -20.85
C GLU A 88 -8.05 8.79 -19.60
N LEU A 89 -6.75 9.06 -19.55
CA LEU A 89 -5.93 8.87 -18.35
C LEU A 89 -6.47 9.66 -17.16
N TRP A 90 -6.80 10.94 -17.32
CA TRP A 90 -7.35 11.76 -16.23
C TRP A 90 -8.70 11.22 -15.73
N ARG A 91 -9.55 10.72 -16.63
CA ARG A 91 -10.82 10.09 -16.28
C ARG A 91 -10.59 8.79 -15.49
N TYR A 92 -9.66 7.95 -15.95
CA TYR A 92 -9.27 6.73 -15.24
C TYR A 92 -8.71 7.03 -13.84
N TYR A 93 -7.87 8.06 -13.70
CA TYR A 93 -7.38 8.53 -12.40
C TYR A 93 -8.52 9.00 -11.49
N HIS A 94 -9.52 9.71 -12.03
CA HIS A 94 -10.69 10.13 -11.26
C HIS A 94 -11.50 8.94 -10.75
N GLU A 95 -11.84 8.00 -11.65
CA GLU A 95 -12.64 6.81 -11.30
C GLU A 95 -11.92 5.92 -10.28
N THR A 96 -10.59 5.83 -10.35
CA THR A 96 -9.80 5.01 -9.42
C THR A 96 -9.57 5.66 -8.05
N ILE A 97 -9.64 6.99 -7.92
CA ILE A 97 -9.61 7.67 -6.61
C ILE A 97 -10.90 7.36 -5.81
N GLU A 98 -12.03 7.16 -6.48
CA GLU A 98 -13.26 6.74 -5.82
C GLU A 98 -13.16 5.30 -5.28
N ALA A 99 -12.31 4.46 -5.88
CA ALA A 99 -12.06 3.07 -5.49
C ALA A 99 -10.93 2.89 -4.46
N CYS A 100 -10.42 3.97 -3.86
CA CYS A 100 -9.38 3.87 -2.83
C CYS A 100 -9.84 3.02 -1.64
N VAL A 101 -9.03 2.02 -1.28
CA VAL A 101 -9.30 1.16 -0.13
C VAL A 101 -9.31 1.99 1.16
N PRO A 102 -10.34 1.87 2.01
CA PRO A 102 -10.40 2.61 3.26
C PRO A 102 -9.18 2.31 4.15
N PRO A 103 -8.54 3.32 4.76
CA PRO A 103 -7.36 3.12 5.60
C PRO A 103 -7.52 2.11 6.75
N PRO A 104 -8.67 2.03 7.45
CA PRO A 104 -8.85 1.01 8.49
C PRO A 104 -8.71 -0.41 7.95
N VAL A 105 -9.26 -0.68 6.75
CA VAL A 105 -9.18 -1.99 6.09
C VAL A 105 -7.72 -2.36 5.80
N ILE A 106 -6.92 -1.40 5.32
CA ILE A 106 -5.49 -1.60 5.06
C ILE A 106 -4.74 -1.94 6.36
N LEU A 107 -4.97 -1.16 7.41
CA LEU A 107 -4.31 -1.34 8.70
C LEU A 107 -4.68 -2.67 9.36
N GLU A 108 -5.96 -3.07 9.29
CA GLU A 108 -6.45 -4.35 9.80
C GLU A 108 -5.90 -5.51 8.99
N ALA A 109 -5.89 -5.44 7.66
CA ALA A 109 -5.32 -6.48 6.81
C ALA A 109 -3.82 -6.67 7.07
N LEU A 110 -3.06 -5.59 7.27
CA LEU A 110 -1.64 -5.66 7.64
C LEU A 110 -1.43 -6.37 8.98
N ARG A 111 -2.23 -6.04 10.00
CA ARG A 111 -2.16 -6.71 11.31
C ARG A 111 -2.56 -8.18 11.21
N ALA A 112 -3.60 -8.49 10.45
CA ALA A 112 -4.08 -9.85 10.23
C ALA A 112 -3.03 -10.72 9.52
N ALA A 113 -2.22 -10.14 8.64
CA ALA A 113 -1.09 -10.84 8.00
C ALA A 113 0.10 -11.10 8.95
N GLY A 114 0.08 -10.55 10.18
CA GLY A 114 1.11 -10.77 11.19
C GLY A 114 2.17 -9.66 11.29
N PHE A 115 1.99 -8.54 10.59
CA PHE A 115 2.88 -7.39 10.75
C PHE A 115 2.68 -6.69 12.09
N LEU A 116 3.79 -6.19 12.65
CA LEU A 116 3.86 -5.35 13.84
C LEU A 116 4.17 -3.90 13.46
N GLU A 117 4.07 -3.01 14.45
CA GLU A 117 4.38 -1.58 14.28
C GLU A 117 3.61 -0.96 13.10
N VAL A 118 2.38 -1.41 12.87
CA VAL A 118 1.56 -0.94 11.75
C VAL A 118 1.10 0.48 12.00
N GLN A 119 1.66 1.42 11.24
CA GLN A 119 1.40 2.84 11.36
C GLN A 119 0.91 3.41 10.04
N ARG A 120 0.19 4.53 10.14
CA ARG A 120 -0.19 5.35 9.00
C ARG A 120 0.20 6.78 9.27
N HIS A 121 0.95 7.36 8.33
CA HIS A 121 1.23 8.79 8.28
C HIS A 121 0.51 9.40 7.09
N VAL A 122 -0.03 10.61 7.25
CA VAL A 122 -0.76 11.29 6.18
C VAL A 122 0.00 12.54 5.78
N GLU A 123 0.56 12.51 4.59
CA GLU A 123 1.27 13.62 3.96
C GLU A 123 0.34 14.37 3.00
N PHE A 124 0.53 15.69 2.92
CA PHE A 124 -0.22 16.57 2.00
C PHE A 124 -1.75 16.38 2.03
N ARG A 125 -2.30 15.95 3.17
CA ARG A 125 -3.74 15.70 3.46
C ARG A 125 -4.43 14.62 2.62
N CYS A 126 -3.81 14.11 1.56
CA CYS A 126 -4.39 13.10 0.66
C CYS A 126 -3.46 11.91 0.38
N LEU A 127 -2.18 11.98 0.74
CA LEU A 127 -1.25 10.87 0.57
C LEU A 127 -1.13 10.14 1.90
N SER A 128 -1.36 8.84 1.90
CA SER A 128 -1.17 8.00 3.07
C SER A 128 0.00 7.07 2.87
N GLU A 129 0.96 7.21 3.76
CA GLU A 129 2.07 6.32 3.95
C GLU A 129 1.67 5.29 5.01
N TYR A 130 1.84 4.00 4.72
CA TYR A 130 1.65 2.92 5.67
C TYR A 130 2.98 2.21 5.86
N THR A 131 3.41 2.13 7.11
CA THR A 131 4.63 1.43 7.49
C THR A 131 4.27 0.24 8.37
N ALA A 132 5.01 -0.86 8.18
CA ALA A 132 4.82 -2.07 8.97
C ALA A 132 6.12 -2.87 9.03
N ARG A 133 6.26 -3.72 10.06
CA ARG A 133 7.46 -4.52 10.28
C ARG A 133 7.14 -5.98 10.52
N ARG A 134 7.85 -6.89 9.87
CA ARG A 134 7.77 -8.32 10.17
C ARG A 134 8.48 -8.57 11.52
N PRO A 135 7.90 -9.31 12.48
CA PRO A 135 8.56 -9.64 13.73
C PRO A 135 9.98 -10.17 13.53
N GLY A 136 10.92 -9.73 14.37
CA GLY A 136 12.22 -10.38 14.48
C GLY A 136 12.03 -11.78 15.05
N ARG A 137 12.86 -12.74 14.62
CA ARG A 137 12.95 -14.00 15.33
C ARG A 137 13.59 -13.68 16.69
N ILE A 138 12.95 -14.07 17.79
CA ILE A 138 13.61 -14.05 19.09
C ILE A 138 14.62 -15.20 19.03
N ASP A 139 15.88 -14.90 18.74
CA ASP A 139 16.95 -15.85 18.94
C ASP A 139 17.07 -16.03 20.46
N HIS A 140 16.59 -17.17 20.97
CA HIS A 140 16.95 -17.56 22.33
C HIS A 140 18.47 -17.63 22.41
N PRO A 141 19.11 -17.00 23.42
CA PRO A 141 20.52 -17.25 23.65
C PRO A 141 20.69 -18.76 23.83
N LYS A 142 21.53 -19.39 23.00
CA LYS A 142 21.93 -20.78 23.20
C LYS A 142 22.36 -20.90 24.67
N CYS A 143 21.64 -21.74 25.43
CA CYS A 143 22.07 -22.13 26.76
C CYS A 143 23.53 -22.59 26.62
N PRO A 144 24.51 -21.99 27.33
CA PRO A 144 25.88 -22.46 27.25
C PRO A 144 25.87 -23.94 27.64
N ALA A 145 26.39 -24.78 26.75
CA ALA A 145 26.59 -26.18 27.03
C ALA A 145 27.39 -26.25 28.33
N ALA A 146 26.84 -26.96 29.33
CA ALA A 146 27.55 -27.26 30.55
C ALA A 146 28.89 -27.91 30.15
N GLN A 147 29.99 -27.22 30.45
CA GLN A 147 31.31 -27.82 30.41
C GLN A 147 31.34 -28.79 31.60
N GLU A 148 31.29 -30.08 31.29
CA GLU A 148 31.66 -31.14 32.23
C GLU A 148 33.17 -31.06 32.43
N GLU A 149 33.58 -30.65 33.64
CA GLU A 149 34.91 -30.92 34.23
C GLU A 149 34.77 -32.03 35.28
#